data_AF-A0A0D6LKY2-F1
#
_entry.id   AF-A0A0D6LKY2-F1
#
_cell.length_a   1.000
_cell.length_b   1.000
_cell.length_c   1.000
_cell.angle_alpha   90.00
_cell.angle_beta   90.00
_cell.angle_gamma   90.00
#
_symmetry.space_group_name_H-M   'P 1'
#
loop_
_entity.id
_entity.type
_entity.pdbx_description
1 polymer ?
#
loop_
_entity_poly.entity_id
_entity_poly.type
_entity_poly.pdbx_seq_one_letter_code
_entity_poly.pdbx_strand_id
1 'polypeptide(L)' 'MNTLTSLSANHPAIIEAAKMTIPTVGVVDSNSDPAYLTYLIPANDDTPQSVEYLLRLASFRTIPAF' A
#
# COMPACT_ATOMS: atom_id res chain seq x y z
N MET A 1 -8.50 14.31 -11.96
CA MET A 1 -8.07 13.26 -11.04
C MET A 1 -7.15 13.91 -10.02
N ASN A 2 -7.71 14.41 -8.93
CA ASN A 2 -7.00 15.15 -7.88
C ASN A 2 -6.73 14.24 -6.70
N THR A 3 -5.47 14.15 -6.28
CA THR A 3 -4.99 13.32 -5.15
C THR A 3 -5.31 13.89 -3.77
N LEU A 4 -6.28 14.81 -3.67
CA LEU A 4 -6.70 15.48 -2.43
C LEU A 4 -7.85 14.74 -1.72
N THR A 5 -7.98 13.43 -1.94
CA THR A 5 -8.85 12.60 -1.11
C THR A 5 -8.18 12.48 0.26
N SER A 6 -8.91 12.80 1.32
CA SER A 6 -8.42 12.88 2.70
C SER A 6 -7.48 11.72 3.03
N LEU A 7 -6.28 12.02 3.52
CA LEU A 7 -5.20 11.05 3.79
C LEU A 7 -5.63 9.88 4.69
N SER A 8 -6.67 10.06 5.51
CA SER A 8 -7.23 9.02 6.40
C SER A 8 -8.45 8.27 5.83
N ALA A 9 -8.88 8.56 4.60
CA ALA A 9 -10.04 7.90 3.99
C ALA A 9 -9.59 6.93 2.89
N ASN A 10 -10.25 5.77 2.81
CA ASN A 10 -9.98 4.76 1.79
C ASN A 10 -10.02 5.38 0.39
N HIS A 11 -8.88 5.33 -0.30
CA HIS A 11 -8.74 5.95 -1.61
C HIS A 11 -9.64 5.21 -2.62
N PRO A 12 -10.42 5.94 -3.46
CA PRO A 12 -11.39 5.32 -4.38
C PRO A 12 -10.75 4.27 -5.32
N ALA A 13 -9.47 4.44 -5.66
CA ALA A 13 -8.72 3.47 -6.46
C ALA A 13 -8.65 2.06 -5.83
N ILE A 14 -8.58 1.94 -4.51
CA ILE A 14 -8.54 0.62 -3.84
C ILE A 14 -9.89 -0.09 -4.00
N ILE A 15 -10.98 0.66 -3.88
CA ILE A 15 -12.34 0.14 -4.06
C ILE A 15 -12.57 -0.27 -5.53
N GLU A 16 -12.09 0.53 -6.48
CA GLU A 16 -12.17 0.22 -7.90
C GLU A 16 -11.34 -1.01 -8.28
N ALA A 17 -10.11 -1.13 -7.74
CA ALA A 17 -9.26 -2.30 -7.94
C ALA A 17 -9.92 -3.59 -7.41
N ALA A 18 -10.53 -3.54 -6.22
CA ALA A 18 -11.27 -4.65 -5.66
C ALA A 18 -12.47 -5.07 -6.53
N LYS A 19 -13.21 -4.10 -7.10
CA LYS A 19 -14.31 -4.37 -8.05
C LYS A 19 -13.82 -5.03 -9.34
N MET A 20 -12.64 -4.64 -9.82
CA MET A 20 -12.03 -5.19 -11.04
C MET A 20 -11.24 -6.49 -10.78
N THR A 21 -11.31 -7.06 -9.57
CA THR A 21 -10.55 -8.27 -9.19
C THR A 21 -9.04 -8.12 -9.39
N ILE A 22 -8.53 -6.89 -9.32
CA ILE A 22 -7.10 -6.61 -9.42
C ILE A 22 -6.49 -6.84 -8.02
N PRO A 23 -5.50 -7.73 -7.88
CA PRO A 23 -4.87 -7.96 -6.59
C PRO A 23 -4.08 -6.73 -6.15
N THR A 24 -4.34 -6.29 -4.91
CA THR A 24 -3.71 -5.11 -4.31
C THR A 24 -2.80 -5.52 -3.16
N VAL A 25 -1.65 -4.85 -3.05
CA VAL A 25 -0.72 -4.97 -1.92
C VAL A 25 -0.64 -3.62 -1.22
N GLY A 26 -0.78 -3.61 0.10
CA GLY A 26 -0.73 -2.38 0.90
C GLY A 26 0.13 -2.53 2.15
N VAL A 27 0.78 -1.44 2.55
CA VAL A 27 1.44 -1.30 3.85
C VAL A 27 0.40 -0.83 4.85
N VAL A 28 0.31 -1.50 6.00
CA VAL A 28 -0.71 -1.26 7.02
C VAL A 28 -0.02 -1.04 8.37
N ASP A 29 -0.30 0.08 9.03
CA ASP A 29 0.03 0.32 10.44
C ASP A 29 -1.21 0.13 11.33
N SER A 30 -1.03 0.23 12.64
CA SER A 30 -2.01 -0.05 13.69
C SER A 30 -3.27 0.83 13.62
N ASN A 31 -3.20 1.94 12.90
CA ASN A 31 -4.28 2.92 12.71
C ASN A 31 -4.87 2.92 11.30
N SER A 32 -4.40 2.05 10.39
CA SER A 32 -4.91 1.97 9.01
C SER A 32 -6.01 0.89 8.88
N ASP A 33 -7.02 1.14 8.05
CA ASP A 33 -8.06 0.16 7.72
C ASP A 33 -7.56 -0.81 6.64
N PRO A 34 -7.42 -2.12 6.91
CA PRO A 34 -6.94 -3.10 5.92
C PRO A 34 -8.02 -3.53 4.92
N ALA A 35 -9.24 -2.96 4.97
CA ALA A 35 -10.31 -3.33 4.05
C ALA A 35 -9.89 -3.18 2.58
N TYR A 36 -10.37 -4.11 1.73
CA TYR A 36 -10.15 -4.12 0.28
C TYR A 36 -8.69 -4.36 -0.19
N LEU A 37 -7.75 -4.64 0.72
CA LEU A 37 -6.42 -5.12 0.39
C LEU A 37 -6.40 -6.64 0.23
N THR A 38 -5.74 -7.13 -0.82
CA THR A 38 -5.59 -8.58 -1.04
C THR A 38 -4.43 -9.14 -0.22
N TYR A 39 -3.31 -8.41 -0.19
CA TYR A 39 -2.13 -8.76 0.60
C TYR A 39 -1.68 -7.58 1.43
N LEU A 40 -1.42 -7.83 2.71
CA LEU A 40 -1.08 -6.81 3.70
C LEU A 40 0.36 -7.02 4.21
N ILE A 41 1.12 -5.92 4.25
CA ILE A 41 2.47 -5.85 4.80
C ILE A 41 2.40 -4.99 6.06
N PRO A 42 2.47 -5.56 7.27
CA PRO A 42 2.44 -4.78 8.50
C PRO A 42 3.74 -3.98 8.65
N ALA A 43 3.67 -2.65 8.63
CA ALA A 43 4.79 -1.75 8.88
C ALA A 43 4.32 -0.30 9.09
N ASN A 44 5.20 0.52 9.69
CA ASN A 44 4.96 1.94 9.91
C ASN A 44 5.01 2.73 8.58
N ASP A 45 3.94 3.43 8.24
CA ASP A 45 3.80 4.30 7.07
C ASP A 45 3.95 5.81 7.37
N ASP A 46 4.00 6.20 8.65
CA ASP A 46 4.08 7.61 9.07
C ASP A 46 5.46 8.24 8.83
N THR A 47 6.54 7.44 8.89
CA THR A 47 7.92 7.96 8.85
C THR A 47 8.61 7.70 7.52
N PRO A 48 9.28 8.72 6.92
CA PRO A 48 9.96 8.56 5.63
C PRO A 48 11.10 7.53 5.70
N GLN A 49 11.74 7.38 6.87
CA GLN A 49 12.79 6.37 7.09
C GLN A 49 12.23 4.95 6.99
N SER A 50 11.05 4.70 7.55
CA SER A 50 10.38 3.39 7.47
C SER A 50 9.95 3.07 6.04
N VAL A 51 9.34 4.05 5.35
CA VAL A 51 8.93 3.90 3.95
C VAL A 51 10.14 3.65 3.05
N GLU A 52 11.24 4.39 3.22
CA GLU A 52 12.46 4.18 2.44
C GLU A 52 13.05 2.77 2.67
N TYR A 53 13.07 2.31 3.91
CA TYR A 53 13.52 0.96 4.25
C TYR A 53 12.66 -0.11 3.57
N LEU A 54 11.33 0.04 3.61
CA LEU A 54 10.38 -0.87 2.94
C LEU A 54 10.60 -0.91 1.43
N LEU A 55 10.77 0.26 0.79
CA LEU A 55 11.01 0.35 -0.65
C LEU A 55 12.33 -0.30 -1.06
N ARG A 56 13.40 -0.09 -0.28
CA ARG A 56 14.69 -0.74 -0.50
C ARG A 56 14.59 -2.26 -0.36
N LEU A 57 13.90 -2.73 0.67
CA LEU A 57 13.69 -4.16 0.90
C LEU A 57 12.88 -4.81 -0.23
N ALA A 58 11.79 -4.15 -0.65
CA ALA A 58 10.96 -4.62 -1.74
C ALA A 58 11.77 -4.71 -3.04
N SER A 59 12.52 -3.66 -3.38
CA SER A 59 13.37 -3.61 -4.57
C SER A 59 14.48 -4.66 -4.57
N PHE A 60 15.09 -4.94 -3.42
CA PHE A 60 16.15 -5.94 -3.31
C PHE A 60 15.61 -7.37 -3.48
N ARG A 61 14.40 -7.62 -2.97
CA ARG A 61 13.81 -8.97 -2.94
C ARG A 61 13.05 -9.32 -4.22
N THR A 62 12.63 -8.34 -5.00
CA THR A 62 12.36 -8.55 -6.43
C THR A 62 13.68 -8.87 -7.13
N ILE A 63 13.99 -10.16 -7.21
CA ILE A 63 15.01 -10.69 -8.12
C ILE A 63 14.75 -10.02 -9.47
N PRO A 64 15.75 -9.43 -10.16
CA PRO A 64 15.54 -8.91 -11.50
C PRO A 64 14.86 -10.01 -12.31
N ALA A 65 13.64 -9.73 -12.76
CA ALA A 65 12.95 -10.61 -13.67
C ALA A 65 13.75 -10.54 -14.98
N PHE A 66 14.65 -11.52 -15.13
CA PHE A 66 15.62 -11.73 -16.21
C PHE A 66 16.85 -10.80 -16.23
#